data_AF-A0A255D817-F1
#
_entry.id   AF-A0A255D817-F1
#
_cell.length_a   1.000
_cell.length_b   1.000
_cell.length_c   1.000
_cell.angle_alpha   90.00
_cell.angle_beta   90.00
_cell.angle_gamma   90.00
#
_symmetry.space_group_name_H-M   'P 1'
#
loop_
_entity.id
_entity.type
_entity.pdbx_description
1 polymer ?
#
loop_
_entity_poly.entity_id
_entity_poly.type
_entity_poly.pdbx_seq_one_letter_code
_entity_poly.pdbx_strand_id
1 'polypeptide(L)'
;MTRTVLVLLSAGVLALAGCGARTHTDVLPAQANTGPYAVLLEAATNLGDSRAETVQLTAELSDTQSPDRLRRWAAAHGLSVRWQPGAGWAVLQGPPASVAAALGVSVHDYRNPSGEQFYASPDLPILCPSCGHVVPDMAFCPACGVAAQAASLSSREARRRDRPIPGTELVGR
;
A
#
# COMPACT_ATOMS: atom_id res chain seq x y z
N MET A 1 -31.48 56.82 -56.60
CA MET A 1 -31.81 55.54 -57.26
C MET A 1 -30.74 54.53 -56.87
N THR A 2 -31.16 53.32 -56.51
CA THR A 2 -30.36 52.07 -56.32
C THR A 2 -29.29 52.07 -55.21
N ARG A 3 -29.59 51.40 -54.07
CA ARG A 3 -29.14 50.04 -53.66
C ARG A 3 -27.64 50.05 -53.31
N THR A 4 -27.20 49.70 -52.11
CA THR A 4 -27.25 48.32 -51.58
C THR A 4 -26.98 48.32 -50.08
N VAL A 5 -27.84 47.68 -49.28
CA VAL A 5 -27.61 47.38 -47.86
C VAL A 5 -26.72 46.14 -47.79
N LEU A 6 -25.53 46.26 -47.21
CA LEU A 6 -24.64 45.13 -46.96
C LEU A 6 -24.94 44.58 -45.55
N VAL A 7 -25.76 43.53 -45.49
CA VAL A 7 -26.00 42.77 -44.26
C VAL A 7 -24.85 41.78 -44.10
N LEU A 8 -23.93 42.04 -43.18
CA LEU A 8 -22.92 41.06 -42.73
C LEU A 8 -23.52 40.25 -41.58
N LEU A 9 -24.02 39.05 -41.88
CA LEU A 9 -24.40 38.04 -40.89
C LEU A 9 -23.12 37.32 -40.44
N SER A 10 -22.55 37.72 -39.30
CA SER A 10 -21.51 36.97 -38.61
C SER A 10 -22.16 35.88 -37.75
N ALA A 11 -22.22 34.66 -38.29
CA ALA A 11 -22.54 33.47 -37.52
C ALA A 11 -21.33 33.07 -36.66
N GLY A 12 -21.27 33.55 -35.42
CA GLY A 12 -20.28 33.13 -34.43
C GLY A 12 -20.75 31.87 -33.71
N VAL A 13 -20.19 30.72 -34.07
CA VAL A 13 -20.32 29.47 -33.30
C VAL A 13 -19.45 29.57 -32.06
N LEU A 14 -20.04 29.88 -30.90
CA LEU A 14 -19.36 29.69 -29.60
C LEU A 14 -19.57 28.24 -29.14
N ALA A 15 -18.64 27.36 -29.51
CA ALA A 15 -18.43 26.10 -28.83
C ALA A 15 -17.45 26.33 -27.68
N LEU A 16 -17.94 26.78 -26.52
CA LEU A 16 -17.14 26.73 -25.29
C LEU A 16 -17.26 25.32 -24.72
N ALA A 17 -16.26 24.52 -25.08
CA ALA A 17 -15.95 23.23 -24.52
C ALA A 17 -15.98 23.27 -22.99
N GLY A 18 -16.61 22.25 -22.39
CA GLY A 18 -16.73 22.11 -20.95
C GLY A 18 -15.36 22.02 -20.29
N CYS A 19 -14.98 23.08 -19.57
CA CYS A 19 -14.03 22.97 -18.49
C CYS A 19 -14.77 22.37 -17.29
N GLY A 20 -15.00 21.05 -17.34
CA GLY A 20 -15.11 20.27 -16.13
C GLY A 20 -13.78 20.43 -15.40
N ALA A 21 -13.71 21.41 -14.51
CA ALA A 21 -12.63 21.53 -13.55
C ALA A 21 -12.69 20.25 -12.71
N ARG A 22 -11.97 19.21 -13.17
CA ARG A 22 -11.49 18.16 -12.29
C ARG A 22 -10.73 18.93 -11.24
N THR A 23 -11.32 19.08 -10.06
CA THR A 23 -10.56 19.43 -8.87
C THR A 23 -9.39 18.48 -8.89
N HIS A 24 -8.20 19.04 -9.11
CA HIS A 24 -6.96 18.36 -8.80
C HIS A 24 -7.17 17.90 -7.37
N THR A 25 -7.47 16.62 -7.18
CA THR A 25 -7.25 16.01 -5.89
C THR A 25 -5.81 16.31 -5.62
N ASP A 26 -5.53 17.21 -4.67
CA ASP A 26 -4.23 17.26 -4.02
C ASP A 26 -3.94 15.82 -3.65
N VAL A 27 -3.11 15.18 -4.49
CA VAL A 27 -2.46 13.94 -4.11
C VAL A 27 -1.47 14.44 -3.08
N LEU A 28 -1.92 14.51 -1.82
CA LEU A 28 -1.05 14.51 -0.66
C LEU A 28 0.05 13.49 -1.00
N PRO A 29 1.34 13.89 -1.01
CA PRO A 29 2.40 12.98 -1.36
C PRO A 29 2.19 11.72 -0.51
N ALA A 30 2.11 10.57 -1.20
CA ALA A 30 1.99 9.26 -0.56
C ALA A 30 2.95 9.29 0.62
N GLN A 31 2.39 9.18 1.84
CA GLN A 31 3.13 9.46 3.07
C GLN A 31 4.49 8.76 2.98
N ALA A 32 5.56 9.55 2.96
CA ALA A 32 6.89 9.02 2.78
C ALA A 32 7.25 8.23 4.03
N ASN A 33 7.76 7.01 3.85
CA ASN A 33 8.54 6.38 4.91
C ASN A 33 9.58 7.42 5.37
N THR A 34 9.62 7.79 6.65
CA THR A 34 10.53 8.84 7.16
C THR A 34 11.63 8.26 8.08
N GLY A 35 11.69 6.93 8.20
CA GLY A 35 12.63 6.20 9.06
C GLY A 35 13.91 5.73 8.35
N PRO A 36 14.81 5.01 9.07
CA PRO A 36 16.07 4.50 8.49
C PRO A 36 15.86 3.59 7.28
N TYR A 37 14.71 2.91 7.23
CA TYR A 37 14.31 2.12 6.07
C TYR A 37 14.10 2.98 4.82
N ALA A 38 13.55 4.19 4.97
CA ALA A 38 13.36 5.11 3.86
C ALA A 38 14.68 5.58 3.28
N VAL A 39 15.64 5.93 4.15
CA VAL A 39 17.00 6.31 3.75
C VAL A 39 17.66 5.20 2.94
N LEU A 40 17.46 3.94 3.34
CA LEU A 40 17.95 2.78 2.59
C LEU A 40 17.31 2.67 1.20
N LEU A 41 15.99 2.90 1.09
CA LEU A 41 15.30 2.84 -0.20
C LEU A 41 15.65 4.03 -1.11
N GLU A 42 15.80 5.23 -0.56
CA GLU A 42 16.21 6.45 -1.29
C GLU A 42 17.63 6.33 -1.85
N ALA A 43 18.54 5.65 -1.13
CA ALA A 43 19.89 5.38 -1.59
C ALA A 43 19.96 4.27 -2.66
N ALA A 44 18.86 3.54 -2.89
CA ALA A 44 18.81 2.40 -3.80
C ALA A 44 18.06 2.74 -5.10
N THR A 45 18.45 2.09 -6.20
CA THR A 45 17.70 2.17 -7.45
C THR A 45 16.55 1.17 -7.41
N ASN A 46 15.31 1.64 -7.55
CA ASN A 46 14.15 0.77 -7.74
C ASN A 46 14.18 0.13 -9.15
N LEU A 47 14.14 -1.19 -9.21
CA LEU A 47 14.19 -1.99 -10.44
C LEU A 47 12.80 -2.44 -10.94
N GLY A 48 11.74 -2.07 -10.23
CA GLY A 48 10.35 -2.44 -10.50
C GLY A 48 9.91 -3.68 -9.73
N ASP A 49 8.82 -4.31 -10.19
CA ASP A 49 8.24 -5.51 -9.57
C ASP A 49 9.27 -6.61 -9.34
N SER A 50 9.21 -7.21 -8.15
CA SER A 50 10.19 -8.20 -7.75
C SER A 50 10.11 -9.46 -8.61
N ARG A 51 11.29 -9.95 -9.00
CA ARG A 51 11.48 -11.17 -9.79
C ARG A 51 11.96 -12.36 -8.96
N ALA A 52 12.00 -12.21 -7.64
CA ALA A 52 12.35 -13.30 -6.73
C ALA A 52 11.34 -14.45 -6.86
N GLU A 53 11.81 -15.69 -6.72
CA GLU A 53 10.91 -16.86 -6.71
C GLU A 53 9.98 -16.85 -5.49
N THR A 54 10.51 -16.41 -4.35
CA THR A 54 9.79 -16.36 -3.08
C THR A 54 10.20 -15.14 -2.27
N VAL A 55 9.20 -14.52 -1.66
CA VAL A 55 9.35 -13.41 -0.71
C VAL A 55 8.90 -13.89 0.65
N GLN A 56 9.59 -13.43 1.69
CA GLN A 56 9.31 -13.82 3.06
C GLN A 56 8.99 -12.59 3.92
N LEU A 57 7.95 -12.71 4.75
CA LEU A 57 7.60 -11.71 5.73
C LEU A 57 7.39 -12.35 7.10
N THR A 58 7.96 -11.75 8.12
CA THR A 58 7.73 -12.15 9.50
C THR A 58 6.50 -11.41 10.03
N ALA A 59 5.55 -12.17 10.59
CA ALA A 59 4.41 -11.63 11.30
C ALA A 59 4.48 -12.02 12.77
N GLU A 60 4.20 -11.06 13.63
CA GLU A 60 3.96 -11.31 15.04
C GLU A 60 2.56 -11.89 15.26
N LEU A 61 2.43 -12.76 16.25
CA LEU A 61 1.21 -13.47 16.61
C LEU A 61 0.72 -13.02 18.00
N SER A 62 -0.58 -13.13 18.29
CA SER A 62 -1.14 -12.82 19.62
C SER A 62 -0.63 -13.73 20.72
N ASP A 63 -0.30 -14.97 20.38
CA ASP A 63 0.04 -16.02 21.30
C ASP A 63 0.98 -17.05 20.65
N THR A 64 1.35 -18.06 21.41
CA THR A 64 2.31 -19.10 21.03
C THR A 64 1.64 -20.44 20.68
N GLN A 65 0.31 -20.45 20.46
CA GLN A 65 -0.41 -21.60 19.95
C GLN A 65 -0.30 -21.68 18.42
N SER A 66 -0.70 -22.82 17.84
CA SER A 66 -0.65 -22.99 16.38
C SER A 66 -1.47 -21.89 15.67
N PRO A 67 -0.90 -21.17 14.70
CA PRO A 67 -1.59 -20.06 14.03
C PRO A 67 -2.53 -20.56 12.93
N ASP A 68 -3.51 -21.39 13.28
CA ASP A 68 -4.36 -22.11 12.31
C ASP A 68 -5.23 -21.18 11.45
N ARG A 69 -5.67 -20.05 12.02
CA ARG A 69 -6.40 -19.01 11.28
C ARG A 69 -5.52 -18.37 10.20
N LEU A 70 -4.29 -18.02 10.57
CA LEU A 70 -3.31 -17.45 9.64
C LEU A 70 -2.94 -18.46 8.56
N ARG A 71 -2.70 -19.74 8.91
CA ARG A 71 -2.42 -20.81 7.94
C ARG A 71 -3.53 -20.96 6.90
N ARG A 72 -4.79 -20.99 7.33
CA ARG A 72 -5.95 -21.09 6.42
C ARG A 72 -6.09 -19.85 5.54
N TRP A 73 -5.93 -18.65 6.12
CA TRP A 73 -5.96 -17.41 5.35
C TRP A 73 -4.87 -17.37 4.29
N ALA A 74 -3.63 -17.70 4.67
CA ALA A 74 -2.48 -17.73 3.76
C ALA A 74 -2.69 -18.72 2.61
N ALA A 75 -3.13 -19.94 2.92
CA ALA A 75 -3.40 -20.97 1.92
C ALA A 75 -4.45 -20.50 0.89
N ALA A 76 -5.51 -19.82 1.34
CA ALA A 76 -6.54 -19.26 0.45
C ALA A 76 -6.01 -18.16 -0.50
N HIS A 77 -4.86 -17.56 -0.19
CA HIS A 77 -4.20 -16.53 -1.01
C HIS A 77 -2.92 -17.05 -1.71
N GLY A 78 -2.72 -18.37 -1.76
CA GLY A 78 -1.55 -18.97 -2.40
C GLY A 78 -0.24 -18.71 -1.64
N LEU A 79 -0.32 -18.45 -0.34
CA LEU A 79 0.81 -18.27 0.56
C LEU A 79 0.96 -19.46 1.50
N SER A 80 2.18 -19.66 2.00
CA SER A 80 2.51 -20.65 3.02
C SER A 80 2.93 -19.96 4.31
N VAL A 81 2.77 -20.66 5.44
CA VAL A 81 3.14 -20.16 6.77
C VAL A 81 4.08 -21.17 7.42
N ARG A 82 5.28 -20.69 7.75
CA ARG A 82 6.27 -21.42 8.53
C ARG A 82 6.23 -20.92 9.97
N TRP A 83 6.01 -21.83 10.90
CA TRP A 83 5.88 -21.54 12.32
C TRP A 83 6.45 -22.70 13.13
N GLN A 84 7.04 -22.40 14.28
CA GLN A 84 7.60 -23.39 15.21
C GLN A 84 6.77 -23.44 16.49
N PRO A 85 6.55 -24.63 17.10
CA PRO A 85 5.85 -24.75 18.37
C PRO A 85 6.38 -23.79 19.44
N GLY A 86 5.48 -22.99 20.01
CA GLY A 86 5.83 -22.02 21.05
C GLY A 86 6.32 -20.65 20.55
N ALA A 87 6.49 -20.45 19.23
CA ALA A 87 6.92 -19.16 18.69
C ALA A 87 5.76 -18.14 18.69
N GLY A 88 6.02 -16.91 19.14
CA GLY A 88 5.09 -15.77 19.04
C GLY A 88 5.13 -15.07 17.67
N TRP A 89 5.71 -15.71 16.65
CA TRP A 89 5.87 -15.17 15.31
C TRP A 89 5.80 -16.29 14.27
N ALA A 90 5.41 -15.96 13.05
CA ALA A 90 5.43 -16.86 11.92
C ALA A 90 6.02 -16.17 10.69
N VAL A 91 6.58 -16.95 9.76
CA VAL A 91 7.04 -16.44 8.47
C VAL A 91 6.04 -16.81 7.38
N LEU A 92 5.45 -15.81 6.75
CA LEU A 92 4.64 -15.95 5.55
C LEU A 92 5.56 -15.96 4.32
N GLN A 93 5.27 -16.84 3.36
CA GLN A 93 6.11 -17.04 2.19
C GLN A 93 5.28 -17.31 0.95
N GLY A 94 5.69 -16.77 -0.18
CA GLY A 94 5.09 -17.06 -1.48
C GLY A 94 5.67 -16.23 -2.62
N PRO A 95 5.16 -16.41 -3.85
CA PRO A 95 5.55 -15.59 -4.99
C PRO A 95 5.28 -14.10 -4.72
N PRO A 96 6.13 -13.17 -5.20
CA PRO A 96 5.98 -11.74 -4.94
C PRO A 96 4.60 -11.20 -5.29
N ALA A 97 4.03 -11.61 -6.43
CA ALA A 97 2.71 -11.17 -6.86
C ALA A 97 1.58 -11.62 -5.91
N SER A 98 1.64 -12.86 -5.41
CA SER A 98 0.66 -13.37 -4.45
C SER A 98 0.78 -12.66 -3.10
N VAL A 99 2.01 -12.40 -2.65
CA VAL A 99 2.29 -11.63 -1.43
C VAL A 99 1.74 -10.21 -1.56
N ALA A 100 2.06 -9.54 -2.66
CA ALA A 100 1.61 -8.18 -2.95
C ALA A 100 0.07 -8.08 -2.90
N ALA A 101 -0.61 -8.99 -3.59
CA ALA A 101 -2.07 -9.03 -3.62
C ALA A 101 -2.69 -9.34 -2.25
N ALA A 102 -2.14 -10.31 -1.51
CA ALA A 102 -2.68 -10.73 -0.22
C ALA A 102 -2.50 -9.67 0.88
N LEU A 103 -1.35 -9.00 0.88
CA LEU A 103 -0.98 -8.01 1.88
C LEU A 103 -1.37 -6.58 1.51
N GLY A 104 -1.80 -6.35 0.26
CA GLY A 104 -2.12 -5.00 -0.22
C GLY A 104 -0.89 -4.09 -0.25
N VAL A 105 0.27 -4.66 -0.56
CA VAL A 105 1.56 -3.95 -0.66
C VAL A 105 2.19 -4.18 -2.02
N SER A 106 3.04 -3.27 -2.43
CA SER A 106 3.99 -3.42 -3.53
C SER A 106 5.22 -4.19 -3.06
N VAL A 107 5.78 -5.04 -3.92
CA VAL A 107 7.04 -5.74 -3.67
C VAL A 107 7.95 -5.49 -4.87
N HIS A 108 9.00 -4.71 -4.66
CA HIS A 108 9.93 -4.29 -5.71
C HIS A 108 11.33 -4.80 -5.44
N ASP A 109 12.09 -5.05 -6.51
CA ASP A 109 13.53 -5.27 -6.41
C ASP A 109 14.25 -3.92 -6.40
N TYR A 110 15.29 -3.82 -5.59
CA TYR A 110 16.13 -2.64 -5.44
C TYR A 110 17.58 -3.04 -5.61
N ARG A 111 18.39 -2.10 -6.09
CA ARG A 111 19.85 -2.23 -6.17
C ARG A 111 20.51 -1.15 -5.31
N ASN A 112 21.30 -1.56 -4.33
CA ASN A 112 22.07 -0.62 -3.52
C ASN A 112 23.32 -0.09 -4.27
N PRO A 113 24.00 0.97 -3.76
CA PRO A 113 25.19 1.51 -4.41
C PRO A 113 26.36 0.53 -4.56
N SER A 114 26.44 -0.50 -3.72
CA SER A 114 27.43 -1.59 -3.87
C SER A 114 27.06 -2.63 -4.96
N GLY A 115 25.89 -2.51 -5.58
CA GLY A 115 25.42 -3.37 -6.67
C GLY A 115 24.60 -4.59 -6.23
N GLU A 116 24.47 -4.83 -4.92
CA GLU A 116 23.65 -5.90 -4.34
C GLU A 116 22.15 -5.63 -4.57
N GLN A 117 21.42 -6.70 -4.84
CA GLN A 117 19.98 -6.65 -5.06
C GLN A 117 19.22 -7.19 -3.83
N PHE A 118 18.15 -6.50 -3.46
CA PHE A 118 17.24 -6.91 -2.39
C PHE A 118 15.81 -6.55 -2.77
N TYR A 119 14.82 -7.28 -2.27
CA TYR A 119 13.42 -6.90 -2.42
C TYR A 119 12.93 -6.10 -1.21
N ALA A 120 11.96 -5.23 -1.42
CA ALA A 120 11.39 -4.38 -0.38
C ALA A 120 10.00 -3.88 -0.77
N SER A 121 9.23 -3.42 0.22
CA SER A 121 7.99 -2.69 -0.01
C SER A 121 8.20 -1.22 0.40
N PRO A 122 7.99 -0.25 -0.49
CA PRO A 122 7.96 1.16 -0.11
C PRO A 122 6.68 1.57 0.63
N ASP A 123 5.72 0.66 0.83
CA ASP A 123 4.45 1.02 1.44
C ASP A 123 4.56 1.16 2.95
N LEU A 124 4.03 2.28 3.47
CA LEU A 124 3.89 2.48 4.90
C LEU A 124 2.89 1.49 5.51
N PRO A 125 3.17 0.97 6.71
CA PRO A 125 2.22 0.14 7.43
C PRO A 125 1.03 0.98 7.96
N ILE A 126 -0.01 0.29 8.41
CA ILE A 126 -1.16 0.84 9.14
C ILE A 126 -1.25 0.23 10.54
N LEU A 127 -2.05 0.83 11.41
CA LEU A 127 -2.44 0.21 12.68
C LEU A 127 -3.72 -0.61 12.49
N CYS A 128 -3.72 -1.84 13.01
CA CYS A 128 -4.93 -2.65 13.09
C CYS A 128 -5.94 -1.94 14.01
N PRO A 129 -7.16 -1.64 13.54
CA PRO A 129 -8.14 -0.90 14.35
C PRO A 129 -8.66 -1.69 15.56
N SER A 130 -8.48 -3.02 15.58
CA SER A 130 -8.95 -3.86 16.68
C SER A 130 -7.95 -4.01 17.81
N CYS A 131 -6.64 -3.98 17.52
CA CYS A 131 -5.60 -4.27 18.52
C CYS A 131 -4.41 -3.31 18.50
N GLY A 132 -4.40 -2.32 17.59
CA GLY A 132 -3.30 -1.35 17.44
C GLY A 132 -2.02 -1.92 16.84
N HIS A 133 -1.98 -3.20 16.45
CA HIS A 133 -0.77 -3.81 15.90
C HIS A 133 -0.42 -3.24 14.52
N VAL A 134 0.87 -3.01 14.25
CA VAL A 134 1.38 -2.51 12.98
C VAL A 134 1.30 -3.61 11.92
N VAL A 135 0.53 -3.39 10.86
CA VAL A 135 0.32 -4.37 9.78
C VAL A 135 0.43 -3.70 8.41
N PRO A 136 0.73 -4.45 7.34
CA PRO A 136 0.45 -3.99 5.97
C PRO A 136 -1.02 -3.59 5.80
N ASP A 137 -1.38 -2.86 4.74
CA ASP A 137 -2.79 -2.56 4.45
C ASP A 137 -3.54 -3.78 3.89
N MET A 138 -3.64 -4.79 4.75
CA MET A 138 -4.09 -6.12 4.42
C MET A 138 -5.44 -6.44 5.05
N ALA A 139 -6.05 -7.48 4.48
CA ALA A 139 -7.36 -8.00 4.83
C ALA A 139 -7.47 -8.62 6.23
N PHE A 140 -6.35 -8.96 6.87
CA PHE A 140 -6.29 -9.85 8.03
C PHE A 140 -5.17 -9.42 8.96
N CYS A 141 -5.41 -9.28 10.26
CA CYS A 141 -4.34 -9.00 11.23
C CYS A 141 -3.75 -10.33 11.73
N PRO A 142 -2.48 -10.65 11.47
CA PRO A 142 -1.85 -11.87 11.99
C PRO A 142 -1.71 -11.86 13.51
N ALA A 143 -1.63 -10.68 14.13
CA ALA A 143 -1.57 -10.55 15.58
C ALA A 143 -2.91 -10.94 16.21
N CYS A 144 -4.03 -10.26 15.93
CA CYS A 144 -5.29 -10.52 16.64
C CYS A 144 -6.33 -11.37 15.88
N GLY A 145 -6.04 -11.76 14.63
CA GLY A 145 -6.91 -12.59 13.80
C GLY A 145 -8.16 -11.92 13.25
N VAL A 146 -8.29 -10.59 13.36
CA VAL A 146 -9.44 -9.86 12.79
C VAL A 146 -9.31 -9.76 11.27
N ALA A 147 -10.41 -9.95 10.55
CA ALA A 147 -10.46 -9.71 9.12
C ALA A 147 -10.93 -8.27 8.83
N ALA A 148 -10.02 -7.39 8.45
CA ALA A 148 -10.32 -6.05 7.95
C ALA A 148 -11.19 -6.05 6.67
N GLN A 149 -11.27 -7.16 5.93
CA GLN A 149 -12.19 -7.30 4.79
C GLN A 149 -13.67 -7.34 5.20
N ALA A 150 -14.00 -7.63 6.46
CA ALA A 150 -15.36 -7.52 6.97
C ALA A 150 -15.83 -6.05 7.05
N ALA A 151 -14.91 -5.09 7.10
CA ALA A 151 -15.24 -3.66 7.00
C ALA A 151 -15.63 -3.29 5.55
N SER A 152 -16.41 -2.24 5.36
CA SER A 152 -16.73 -1.75 4.00
C SER A 152 -15.50 -1.19 3.28
N LEU A 153 -15.52 -1.18 1.94
CA LEU A 153 -14.50 -0.51 1.10
C LEU A 153 -14.32 0.97 1.49
N SER A 154 -15.43 1.69 1.69
CA SER A 154 -15.41 3.10 2.10
C SER A 154 -14.73 3.31 3.47
N SER A 155 -14.94 2.40 4.41
CA SER A 155 -14.31 2.44 5.74
C SER A 155 -12.80 2.17 5.65
N ARG A 156 -12.37 1.26 4.76
CA ARG A 156 -10.94 1.03 4.50
C ARG A 156 -10.27 2.25 3.88
N GLU A 157 -10.88 2.81 2.84
CA GLU A 157 -10.37 3.99 2.15
C GLU A 157 -10.25 5.19 3.08
N ALA A 158 -11.25 5.43 3.94
CA ALA A 158 -11.21 6.49 4.94
C ALA A 158 -10.03 6.33 5.91
N ARG A 159 -9.76 5.09 6.38
CA ARG A 159 -8.60 4.82 7.25
C ARG A 159 -7.26 4.96 6.55
N ARG A 160 -7.18 4.62 5.25
CA ARG A 160 -5.97 4.87 4.44
C ARG A 160 -5.66 6.36 4.34
N ARG A 161 -6.70 7.18 4.15
CA ARG A 161 -6.58 8.63 4.10
C ARG A 161 -6.19 9.23 5.45
N ASP A 162 -6.79 8.74 6.52
CA ASP A 162 -6.58 9.24 7.89
C ASP A 162 -5.56 8.38 8.67
N ARG A 163 -4.49 7.94 7.98
CA ARG A 163 -3.47 7.08 8.59
C ARG A 163 -2.83 7.83 9.78
N PRO A 164 -2.79 7.23 10.99
CA PRO A 164 -2.07 7.80 12.11
C PRO A 164 -0.58 7.91 11.76
N ILE A 165 -0.04 9.12 11.80
CA ILE A 165 1.39 9.37 11.71
C ILE A 165 2.01 8.96 13.06
N PRO A 166 3.00 8.04 13.09
CA PRO A 166 3.74 7.76 14.30
C PRO A 166 4.31 9.07 14.85
N GLY A 167 3.96 9.41 16.08
CA GLY A 167 4.57 10.55 16.75
C GLY A 167 6.07 10.32 16.82
N THR A 168 6.87 11.31 16.43
CA THR A 168 8.30 11.35 16.71
C THR A 168 8.50 11.55 18.20
N GLU A 169 8.17 10.55 19.02
CA GLU A 169 8.62 10.53 20.40
C GLU A 169 10.08 10.09 20.35
N LEU A 170 10.94 11.09 20.53
CA LEU A 170 12.39 10.97 20.61
C LEU A 170 12.73 9.77 21.49
N VAL A 171 13.41 8.76 20.92
CA VAL A 171 14.13 7.75 21.69
C VAL A 171 15.25 8.49 22.42
N GLY A 172 14.92 9.03 23.59
CA GLY A 172 15.82 9.68 24.50
C GLY A 172 15.79 8.91 25.82
N ARG A 173 16.74 7.98 25.98
CA ARG A 173 17.32 7.60 27.26
C ARG A 173 18.62 6.83 27.06
#